data_AF-A0A7C1S4Z1-F1
#
_entry.id   AF-A0A7C1S4Z1-F1
#
_cell.length_a   1.000
_cell.length_b   1.000
_cell.length_c   1.000
_cell.angle_alpha   90.00
_cell.angle_beta   90.00
_cell.angle_gamma   90.00
#
_symmetry.space_group_name_H-M   'P 1'
#
loop_
_entity.id
_entity.type
_entity.pdbx_description
1 polymer ?
#
loop_
_entity_poly.entity_id
_entity_poly.type
_entity_poly.pdbx_seq_one_letter_code
_entity_poly.pdbx_strand_id
1 'polypeptide(L)'
;MSEDIAFYTKTMAKVYIDQGHLKKAAEIYQYLLKITPDKPDLVRALSDLEEQITKNRQNNTSRLVNLFSQWIGLVHRYKQLQQLKRLQRDLRT
;
A
#
# COMPACT_ATOMS: atom_id res chain seq x y z
N MET A 1 -3.34 -2.99 -30.40
CA MET A 1 -3.74 -2.43 -29.10
C MET A 1 -4.53 -1.18 -29.42
N SER A 2 -5.86 -1.28 -29.41
CA SER A 2 -6.75 -0.20 -29.78
C SER A 2 -6.54 0.94 -28.80
N GLU A 3 -5.97 2.05 -29.26
CA GLU A 3 -6.03 3.33 -28.55
C GLU A 3 -7.50 3.76 -28.55
N ASP A 4 -8.26 3.27 -27.57
CA ASP A 4 -9.45 3.99 -27.13
C ASP A 4 -8.97 5.41 -26.86
N ILE A 5 -9.48 6.38 -27.63
CA ILE A 5 -9.31 7.80 -27.38
C ILE A 5 -10.08 8.07 -26.09
N ALA A 6 -9.53 7.62 -24.97
CA ALA A 6 -10.07 7.86 -23.66
C ALA A 6 -9.92 9.36 -23.45
N PHE A 7 -11.05 10.06 -23.46
CA PHE A 7 -11.14 11.43 -22.99
C PHE A 7 -10.80 11.43 -21.50
N TYR A 8 -9.50 11.37 -21.20
CA TYR A 8 -8.99 11.43 -19.86
C TYR A 8 -9.34 12.80 -19.28
N THR A 9 -9.95 12.79 -18.10
CA THR A 9 -10.37 14.01 -17.40
C THR A 9 -9.85 14.00 -15.97
N LYS A 10 -9.73 15.20 -15.38
CA LYS A 10 -9.40 15.37 -13.96
C LYS A 10 -10.38 14.59 -13.06
N THR A 11 -11.65 14.54 -13.43
CA THR A 11 -12.68 13.80 -12.68
C THR A 11 -12.44 12.29 -12.74
N MET A 12 -12.07 11.74 -13.91
CA MET A 12 -11.74 10.32 -14.03
C MET A 12 -10.53 9.94 -13.17
N ALA A 13 -9.49 10.78 -13.13
CA ALA A 13 -8.36 10.57 -12.23
C ALA A 13 -8.79 10.52 -10.76
N LYS A 14 -9.66 11.44 -10.33
CA LYS A 14 -10.22 11.43 -8.97
C LYS A 14 -11.00 10.15 -8.66
N VAL A 15 -11.86 9.71 -9.57
CA VAL A 15 -12.61 8.44 -9.41
C VAL A 15 -11.64 7.26 -9.23
N TYR A 16 -10.54 7.20 -9.99
CA TYR A 16 -9.54 6.16 -9.79
C TYR A 16 -8.81 6.27 -8.44
N ILE A 17 -8.59 7.48 -7.92
CA ILE A 17 -8.04 7.67 -6.57
C ILE A 17 -9.00 7.10 -5.53
N ASP A 18 -10.30 7.42 -5.64
CA ASP A 18 -11.33 6.96 -4.71
C ASP A 18 -11.49 5.43 -4.74
N GLN A 19 -11.26 4.81 -5.90
CA GLN A 19 -11.23 3.35 -6.07
C GLN A 19 -9.91 2.71 -5.60
N GLY A 20 -8.92 3.50 -5.15
CA GLY A 20 -7.60 3.01 -4.73
C GLY A 20 -6.65 2.67 -5.89
N HIS A 21 -7.04 2.97 -7.13
CA HIS A 21 -6.22 2.77 -8.34
C HIS A 21 -5.26 3.95 -8.56
N LEU A 22 -4.40 4.22 -7.58
CA LEU A 22 -3.51 5.39 -7.56
C LEU A 22 -2.55 5.44 -8.76
N LYS A 23 -2.08 4.30 -9.27
CA LYS A 23 -1.22 4.24 -10.47
C LYS A 23 -1.93 4.74 -11.72
N LYS A 24 -3.16 4.28 -11.96
CA LYS A 24 -3.97 4.71 -13.10
C LYS A 24 -4.30 6.21 -13.03
N ALA A 25 -4.58 6.71 -11.83
CA ALA A 25 -4.78 8.15 -11.63
C ALA A 25 -3.53 8.97 -11.97
N ALA A 26 -2.33 8.50 -11.62
CA ALA A 26 -1.07 9.16 -11.97
C ALA A 26 -0.83 9.17 -13.48
N GLU A 27 -1.08 8.04 -14.16
CA GLU A 27 -1.00 7.94 -15.63
C GLU A 27 -1.92 8.96 -16.32
N ILE A 28 -3.14 9.14 -15.81
CA ILE A 28 -4.10 10.12 -16.33
C ILE A 28 -3.59 11.55 -16.14
N TYR A 29 -3.08 11.90 -14.96
CA TYR A 29 -2.54 13.25 -14.72
C TYR A 29 -1.30 13.53 -15.59
N GLN A 30 -0.41 12.55 -15.75
CA GLN A 30 0.74 12.67 -16.66
C GLN A 30 0.30 12.88 -18.12
N TYR A 31 -0.73 12.16 -18.57
CA TYR A 31 -1.28 12.36 -19.92
C TYR A 31 -1.89 13.75 -20.08
N LEU A 32 -2.68 14.21 -19.11
CA LEU A 32 -3.28 15.55 -19.13
C LEU A 32 -2.23 16.68 -19.11
N LEU A 33 -1.11 16.48 -18.41
CA LEU A 33 0.01 17.42 -18.40
C LEU A 33 0.80 17.42 -19.71
N LYS A 34 0.89 16.29 -20.43
CA LYS A 34 1.50 16.26 -21.77
C LYS A 34 0.72 17.09 -22.78
N ILE A 35 -0.62 17.09 -22.68
CA ILE A 35 -1.49 17.86 -23.59
C ILE A 35 -1.59 19.32 -23.15
N THR A 36 -1.75 19.54 -21.84
CA THR A 36 -1.87 20.89 -21.25
C THR A 36 -0.83 21.08 -20.15
N PRO A 37 0.43 21.40 -20.52
CA PRO A 37 1.53 21.51 -19.56
C PRO A 37 1.37 22.69 -18.59
N ASP A 38 0.69 23.75 -19.01
CA ASP A 38 0.51 24.98 -18.22
C ASP A 38 -0.75 24.93 -17.35
N LYS A 39 -0.89 23.87 -16.55
CA LYS A 39 -1.98 23.71 -15.59
C LYS A 39 -1.43 23.42 -14.19
N PRO A 40 -1.22 24.46 -13.35
CA PRO A 40 -0.67 24.28 -12.01
C PRO A 40 -1.55 23.38 -11.13
N ASP A 41 -2.86 23.39 -11.38
CA ASP A 41 -3.84 22.50 -10.75
C ASP A 41 -3.54 21.01 -10.94
N LEU A 42 -3.09 20.62 -12.14
CA LEU A 42 -2.78 19.21 -12.46
C LEU A 42 -1.43 18.80 -11.86
N VAL A 43 -0.47 19.72 -11.88
CA VAL A 43 0.84 19.51 -11.23
C VAL A 43 0.66 19.28 -9.74
N ARG A 44 -0.13 20.12 -9.06
CA ARG A 44 -0.45 19.96 -7.64
C ARG A 44 -1.14 18.63 -7.37
N ALA A 45 -2.18 18.30 -8.16
CA ALA A 45 -2.92 17.05 -7.99
C ALA A 45 -2.04 15.80 -8.19
N LEU A 46 -1.07 15.83 -9.10
CA LEU A 46 -0.10 14.75 -9.28
C LEU A 46 0.86 14.65 -8.09
N SER A 47 1.38 15.78 -7.61
CA SER A 47 2.29 15.82 -6.45
C SER A 47 1.62 15.29 -5.18
N ASP A 48 0.38 15.72 -4.90
CA ASP A 48 -0.39 15.26 -3.74
C ASP A 48 -0.62 13.73 -3.81
N LEU A 49 -0.90 13.22 -5.01
CA LEU A 49 -1.08 11.78 -5.26
C LEU A 49 0.21 10.99 -5.02
N GLU A 50 1.36 11.50 -5.46
CA GLU A 50 2.66 10.87 -5.24
C GLU A 50 3.04 10.81 -3.76
N GLU A 51 2.75 11.89 -3.02
CA GLU A 51 2.92 11.92 -1.57
C GLU A 51 2.02 10.88 -0.89
N GLN A 52 0.74 10.80 -1.30
CA GLN A 52 -0.21 9.81 -0.78
C GLN A 52 0.26 8.37 -1.04
N ILE A 53 0.77 8.07 -2.25
CA ILE A 53 1.33 6.75 -2.59
C ILE A 53 2.51 6.42 -1.67
N THR A 54 3.40 7.37 -1.46
CA THR A 54 4.60 7.19 -0.62
C THR A 54 4.22 6.94 0.84
N LYS A 55 3.32 7.75 1.39
CA LYS A 55 2.81 7.59 2.77
C LYS A 55 2.08 6.27 2.96
N ASN A 56 1.24 5.87 2.01
CA ASN A 56 0.53 4.59 2.06
C ASN A 56 1.51 3.41 2.02
N ARG A 57 2.56 3.49 1.20
CA ARG A 57 3.61 2.47 1.13
C ARG A 57 4.33 2.35 2.47
N GLN A 58 4.76 3.47 3.05
CA GLN A 58 5.43 3.48 4.36
C GLN A 58 4.55 2.89 5.46
N ASN A 59 3.30 3.34 5.56
CA ASN A 59 2.33 2.84 6.54
C ASN A 59 2.08 1.34 6.39
N ASN A 60 1.92 0.85 5.15
CA ASN A 60 1.72 -0.57 4.88
C ASN A 60 2.95 -1.39 5.27
N THR A 61 4.16 -0.93 4.93
CA THR A 61 5.40 -1.61 5.33
C THR A 61 5.53 -1.68 6.85
N SER A 62 5.32 -0.56 7.57
CA SER A 62 5.37 -0.55 9.03
C SER A 62 4.34 -1.48 9.66
N ARG A 63 3.11 -1.49 9.13
CA ARG A 63 2.05 -2.40 9.58
C ARG A 63 2.44 -3.86 9.36
N LEU A 64 2.99 -4.19 8.19
CA LEU A 64 3.44 -5.55 7.89
C LEU A 64 4.55 -6.00 8.85
N VAL A 65 5.57 -5.16 9.05
CA VAL A 65 6.67 -5.45 9.99
C VAL A 65 6.12 -5.72 11.39
N ASN A 66 5.21 -4.88 11.87
CA ASN A 66 4.58 -5.08 13.19
C ASN A 66 3.81 -6.40 13.29
N LEU A 67 3.03 -6.76 12.27
CA LEU A 67 2.29 -8.04 12.27
C LEU A 67 3.25 -9.23 12.29
N PHE A 68 4.33 -9.19 11.51
CA PHE A 68 5.34 -10.25 11.53
C PHE A 68 6.04 -10.35 12.88
N SER A 69 6.42 -9.23 13.49
CA SER A 69 7.02 -9.23 14.83
C SER A 69 6.09 -9.85 15.88
N GLN A 70 4.79 -9.55 15.84
CA GLN A 70 3.80 -10.14 16.74
C GLN A 70 3.66 -11.65 16.52
N TRP A 71 3.59 -12.08 15.26
CA TRP A 71 3.47 -13.49 14.91
C TRP A 71 4.72 -14.28 15.33
N ILE A 72 5.93 -13.76 15.05
CA ILE A 72 7.19 -14.37 15.50
C ILE A 72 7.19 -14.51 17.03
N GLY A 73 6.82 -13.44 17.76
CA GLY A 73 6.72 -13.50 19.21
C GLY A 73 5.74 -14.57 19.72
N LEU A 74 4.63 -14.78 19.02
CA LEU A 74 3.65 -15.83 19.36
C LEU A 74 4.22 -17.23 19.11
N VAL A 75 4.91 -17.44 17.99
CA VAL A 75 5.58 -18.72 17.68
C VAL A 75 6.65 -19.05 18.74
N HIS A 76 7.43 -18.05 19.18
CA HIS A 76 8.41 -18.24 20.25
C HIS A 76 7.75 -18.67 21.56
N ARG A 77 6.71 -17.95 22.01
CA ARG A 77 5.97 -18.29 23.24
C ARG A 77 5.35 -19.68 23.17
N TYR A 78 4.78 -20.04 22.03
CA TYR A 78 4.21 -21.37 21.82
C TYR A 78 5.28 -22.47 21.96
N LYS A 79 6.46 -22.29 21.34
CA LYS A 79 7.58 -23.25 21.48
C LYS A 79 8.04 -23.38 22.92
N GLN A 80 8.15 -22.28 23.67
CA GLN A 80 8.52 -22.29 25.09
C GLN A 80 7.52 -23.09 25.93
N LEU A 81 6.21 -22.86 25.72
CA LEU A 81 5.16 -23.62 26.41
C LEU A 81 5.22 -25.12 26.11
N GLN A 82 5.52 -25.50 24.86
CA GLN A 82 5.66 -26.91 24.49
C GLN A 82 6.87 -27.56 25.15
N GLN A 83 8.00 -26.85 25.28
CA GLN A 83 9.18 -27.36 25.99
C GLN A 83 8.88 -27.57 27.48
N LEU A 84 8.23 -26.61 28.14
CA LEU A 84 7.83 -26.72 29.55
C LEU A 84 6.89 -27.91 29.79
N LYS A 85 5.90 -28.11 28.89
CA LYS A 85 5.00 -29.27 28.98
C LYS A 85 5.72 -30.61 28.84
N ARG A 86 6.80 -30.68 28.07
CA ARG A 86 7.62 -31.90 27.94
C ARG A 86 8.40 -32.18 29.23
N LEU A 87 9.12 -31.19 29.73
CA LEU A 87 9.88 -31.31 30.98
C LEU A 87 9.00 -31.70 32.17
N GLN A 88 7.78 -31.15 32.26
CA GLN A 88 6.84 -31.51 33.32
C GLN A 88 6.37 -32.97 33.23
N ARG A 89 6.28 -33.55 32.03
CA ARG A 89 5.95 -34.97 31.86
C ARG A 89 7.11 -35.86 32.28
N ASP A 90 8.33 -35.50 31.88
CA ASP A 90 9.54 -36.28 32.15
C ASP A 90 9.91 -36.28 33.65
N LEU A 91 9.55 -35.23 34.40
CA LEU A 91 9.73 -35.16 35.85
C LEU A 91 8.65 -35.90 36.66
N ARG A 92 7.60 -36.41 36.02
CA ARG A 92 6.48 -37.10 36.67
C ARG A 92 6.54 -38.63 36.53
N THR A 93 7.46 -39.14 35.71
CA THR A 93 7.84 -40.56 35.58
C THR A 93 9.03 -40.87 36.45
#